data_AF-A0A3M1CMP0-F1
#
_entry.id   AF-A0A3M1CMP0-F1
#
_cell.length_a   1.000
_cell.length_b   1.000
_cell.length_c   1.000
_cell.angle_alpha   90.00
_cell.angle_beta   90.00
_cell.angle_gamma   90.00
#
_symmetry.space_group_name_H-M   'P 1'
#
loop_
_entity.id
_entity.type
_entity.pdbx_description
1 polymer ?
#
loop_
_entity_poly.entity_id
_entity_poly.type
_entity_poly.pdbx_seq_one_letter_code
_entity_poly.pdbx_strand_id
1 'polypeptide(L)'
;MLVEEPIPDDPATAAARAELRAVSPVQEAVDRCGPAGAWALGWEPWPAQLEDAPPGEPGPVLQPVADSVLSPGTPSMLAAGDLADTGWLLWSAPFRPVSVPVEAVEVLRALDGRRDAAAVAEAVSQPRERVDALLDALVSWGAATAA
;
A
#
# COMPACT_ATOMS: atom_id res chain seq x y z
N MET A 1 16.91 -11.00 17.41
CA MET A 1 16.03 -11.48 18.49
C MET A 1 15.87 -10.32 19.46
N LEU A 2 14.88 -9.46 19.23
CA LEU A 2 14.60 -8.35 20.12
C LEU A 2 13.94 -8.95 21.36
N VAL A 3 14.60 -8.82 22.50
CA VAL A 3 13.99 -9.11 23.80
C VAL A 3 13.05 -7.94 24.04
N GLU A 4 11.74 -8.16 23.89
CA GLU A 4 10.74 -7.26 24.47
C GLU A 4 10.95 -7.32 25.98
N GLU A 5 11.68 -6.36 26.54
CA GLU A 5 11.51 -6.08 27.96
C GLU A 5 10.05 -5.70 28.17
N PRO A 6 9.28 -6.41 29.02
CA PRO A 6 7.90 -6.05 29.29
C PRO A 6 7.90 -4.63 29.83
N ILE A 7 7.15 -3.73 29.18
CA ILE A 7 6.92 -2.37 29.67
C ILE A 7 6.47 -2.50 31.13
N PRO A 8 7.13 -1.86 32.11
CA PRO A 8 6.77 -1.99 33.51
C PRO A 8 5.29 -1.60 33.69
N ASP A 9 4.47 -2.54 34.18
CA ASP A 9 3.08 -2.27 34.57
C ASP A 9 3.10 -1.46 35.88
N ASP A 10 3.46 -0.19 35.80
CA ASP A 10 3.18 0.72 36.90
C ASP A 10 1.65 0.86 37.07
N PRO A 11 1.14 1.07 38.30
CA PRO A 11 -0.30 1.12 38.55
C PRO A 11 -1.07 2.17 37.72
N ALA A 12 -0.44 3.28 37.35
CA ALA A 12 -1.05 4.31 36.51
C ALA A 12 -1.13 3.85 35.04
N THR A 13 -0.11 3.16 34.54
CA THR A 13 -0.14 2.53 33.20
C THR A 13 -1.22 1.44 33.12
N ALA A 14 -1.38 0.64 34.17
CA ALA A 14 -2.45 -0.38 34.26
C ALA A 14 -3.85 0.25 34.31
N ALA A 15 -4.02 1.35 35.07
CA ALA A 15 -5.28 2.09 35.14
C ALA A 15 -5.64 2.74 33.80
N ALA A 16 -4.69 3.43 33.16
CA ALA A 16 -4.90 4.04 31.83
C ALA A 16 -5.25 2.99 30.77
N ARG A 17 -4.60 1.81 30.79
CA ARG A 17 -4.93 0.69 29.89
C ARG A 17 -6.34 0.12 30.18
N ALA A 18 -6.73 0.03 31.45
CA ALA A 18 -8.08 -0.40 31.82
C ALA A 18 -9.15 0.61 31.40
N GLU A 19 -8.89 1.91 31.54
CA GLU A 19 -9.77 2.97 31.04
C GLU A 19 -9.91 2.89 29.51
N LEU A 20 -8.80 2.77 28.77
CA LEU A 20 -8.82 2.60 27.31
C LEU A 20 -9.58 1.34 26.85
N ARG A 21 -9.48 0.24 27.60
CA ARG A 21 -10.25 -0.99 27.33
C ARG A 21 -11.74 -0.80 27.63
N ALA A 22 -12.08 -0.08 28.69
CA ALA A 22 -13.47 0.20 29.04
C ALA A 22 -14.19 1.05 27.99
N VAL A 23 -13.47 1.89 27.23
CA VAL A 23 -14.03 2.62 26.08
C VAL A 23 -13.95 1.86 24.75
N SER A 24 -13.30 0.69 24.69
CA SER A 24 -13.19 -0.11 23.46
C SER A 24 -13.53 -1.58 23.68
N PRO A 25 -14.81 -1.97 23.50
CA PRO A 25 -15.24 -3.38 23.53
C PRO A 25 -14.47 -4.27 22.56
N VAL A 26 -13.97 -3.70 21.46
CA VAL A 26 -13.13 -4.38 20.47
C VAL A 26 -11.77 -4.75 21.06
N GLN A 27 -11.14 -3.86 21.85
CA GLN A 27 -9.85 -4.16 22.47
C GLN A 27 -9.98 -5.29 23.51
N GLU A 28 -11.04 -5.30 24.32
CA GLU A 28 -11.28 -6.39 25.26
C GLU A 28 -11.48 -7.73 24.53
N ALA A 29 -12.20 -7.72 23.40
CA ALA A 29 -12.42 -8.93 22.60
C ALA A 29 -11.13 -9.44 21.95
N VAL A 30 -10.25 -8.55 21.47
CA VAL A 30 -8.92 -8.92 20.96
C VAL A 30 -8.06 -9.52 22.07
N ASP A 31 -8.04 -8.89 23.25
CA ASP A 31 -7.22 -9.36 24.37
C ASP A 31 -7.66 -10.74 24.88
N ARG A 32 -8.97 -11.06 24.81
CA ARG A 32 -9.53 -12.34 25.27
C ARG A 32 -9.53 -13.45 24.22
N CYS A 33 -9.85 -13.12 22.97
CA CYS A 33 -10.15 -14.10 21.93
C CYS A 33 -9.27 -13.93 20.68
N GLY A 34 -8.29 -13.03 20.73
CA GLY A 34 -7.49 -12.65 19.57
C GLY A 34 -8.32 -11.91 18.50
N PRO A 35 -7.80 -11.80 17.28
CA PRO A 35 -8.49 -11.11 16.17
C PRO A 35 -9.91 -11.62 15.88
N ALA A 36 -10.19 -12.89 16.17
CA ALA A 36 -11.51 -13.48 16.01
C ALA A 36 -12.57 -12.82 16.93
N GLY A 37 -12.18 -12.35 18.11
CA GLY A 37 -13.06 -11.61 19.00
C GLY A 37 -13.47 -10.25 18.42
N ALA A 38 -12.55 -9.54 17.77
CA ALA A 38 -12.87 -8.31 17.06
C ALA A 38 -13.84 -8.56 15.90
N TRP A 39 -13.62 -9.61 15.10
CA TRP A 39 -14.50 -9.94 13.98
C TRP A 39 -15.92 -10.32 14.43
N ALA A 40 -16.07 -11.04 15.55
CA ALA A 40 -17.38 -11.38 16.11
C ALA A 40 -18.19 -10.13 16.55
N LEU A 41 -17.51 -9.03 16.86
CA LEU A 41 -18.13 -7.74 17.16
C LEU A 41 -18.36 -6.87 15.90
N GLY A 42 -18.15 -7.41 14.71
CA GLY A 42 -18.34 -6.70 13.45
C GLY A 42 -17.23 -5.71 13.13
N TRP A 43 -16.07 -5.80 13.79
CA TRP A 43 -14.92 -4.97 13.43
C TRP A 43 -14.30 -5.47 12.13
N GLU A 44 -14.22 -4.59 11.14
CA GLU A 44 -13.58 -4.90 9.86
C GLU A 44 -12.06 -4.71 9.96
N PRO A 45 -11.25 -5.65 9.43
CA PRO A 45 -9.81 -5.45 9.31
C PRO A 45 -9.47 -4.12 8.62
N TRP A 46 -8.42 -3.44 9.08
CA TRP A 46 -7.97 -2.18 8.46
C TRP A 46 -7.89 -2.23 6.92
N PRO A 47 -7.35 -3.29 6.26
CA PRO A 47 -7.33 -3.36 4.80
C PRO A 47 -8.70 -3.37 4.12
N ALA A 48 -9.75 -3.85 4.81
CA ALA A 48 -11.12 -3.85 4.30
C ALA A 48 -11.76 -2.45 4.37
N GLN A 49 -11.24 -1.56 5.22
CA GLN A 49 -11.67 -0.17 5.35
C GLN A 49 -10.99 0.75 4.30
N LEU A 50 -10.00 0.24 3.56
CA LEU A 50 -9.29 1.00 2.53
C LEU A 50 -10.09 0.98 1.21
N GLU A 51 -10.26 2.16 0.64
CA GLU A 51 -10.88 2.37 -0.66
C GLU A 51 -9.83 2.30 -1.78
N ASP A 52 -10.28 2.12 -3.01
CA ASP A 52 -9.41 2.27 -4.18
C ASP A 52 -9.13 3.76 -4.43
N ALA A 53 -7.91 4.09 -4.86
CA ALA A 53 -7.59 5.46 -5.24
C ALA A 53 -8.45 5.88 -6.46
N PRO A 54 -8.92 7.14 -6.51
CA PRO A 54 -9.62 7.64 -7.69
C PRO A 54 -8.68 7.63 -8.91
N PRO A 55 -9.19 7.33 -10.11
CA PRO A 55 -8.36 7.36 -11.32
C PRO A 55 -7.81 8.76 -11.57
N GLY A 56 -6.60 8.81 -12.13
CA GLY A 56 -5.96 10.05 -12.55
C GLY A 56 -6.54 10.59 -13.85
N GLU A 57 -6.11 11.80 -14.21
CA GLU A 57 -6.48 12.41 -15.48
C GLU A 57 -5.47 12.01 -16.57
N PRO A 58 -5.93 11.54 -17.75
CA PRO A 58 -5.03 11.21 -18.85
C PRO A 58 -4.48 12.49 -19.50
N GLY A 59 -3.27 12.41 -20.04
CA GLY A 59 -2.63 13.54 -20.70
C GLY A 59 -1.37 13.15 -21.47
N PRO A 60 -0.82 14.06 -22.30
CA PRO A 60 0.40 13.81 -23.07
C PRO A 60 1.66 13.73 -22.20
N VAL A 61 1.61 14.34 -21.02
CA VAL A 61 2.67 14.38 -20.01
C VAL A 61 2.02 14.07 -18.67
N LEU A 62 2.61 13.13 -17.94
CA LEU A 62 2.09 12.66 -16.65
C LEU A 62 3.09 12.95 -15.53
N GLN A 63 2.55 13.16 -14.33
CA GLN A 63 3.28 13.24 -13.08
C GLN A 63 2.83 12.14 -12.11
N PRO A 64 3.72 11.63 -11.25
CA PRO A 64 3.37 10.63 -10.27
C PRO A 64 2.52 11.24 -9.14
N VAL A 65 1.51 10.51 -8.71
CA VAL A 65 0.66 10.83 -7.55
C VAL A 65 0.88 9.81 -6.42
N ALA A 66 1.20 8.57 -6.78
CA ALA A 66 1.57 7.51 -5.85
C ALA A 66 3.09 7.44 -5.65
N ASP A 67 3.49 6.99 -4.47
CA ASP A 67 4.82 6.46 -4.19
C ASP A 67 4.92 4.98 -4.60
N SER A 68 6.15 4.46 -4.65
CA SER A 68 6.39 3.07 -4.99
C SER A 68 7.53 2.40 -4.22
N VAL A 69 7.34 1.13 -3.89
CA VAL A 69 8.34 0.28 -3.24
C VAL A 69 8.45 -1.07 -3.96
N LEU A 70 9.66 -1.66 -3.94
CA LEU A 70 9.88 -3.03 -4.37
C LEU A 70 10.00 -3.92 -3.14
N SER A 71 9.29 -5.06 -3.15
CA SER A 71 9.27 -6.03 -2.06
C SER A 71 9.43 -7.44 -2.63
N PRO A 72 10.10 -8.36 -1.92
CA PRO A 72 10.17 -9.76 -2.32
C PRO A 72 8.76 -10.37 -2.20
N GLY A 73 8.10 -10.60 -3.34
CA GLY A 73 6.80 -11.25 -3.46
C GLY A 73 5.60 -10.51 -2.85
N THR A 74 4.42 -11.00 -3.23
CA THR A 74 3.17 -10.78 -2.47
C THR A 74 3.04 -11.82 -1.35
N PRO A 75 2.15 -11.63 -0.34
CA PRO A 75 1.94 -12.64 0.70
C PRO A 75 1.63 -14.04 0.17
N SER A 76 0.88 -14.15 -0.93
CA SER A 76 0.58 -15.43 -1.58
C SER A 76 1.79 -16.05 -2.27
N MET A 77 2.63 -15.24 -2.93
CA MET A 77 3.91 -15.69 -3.52
C MET A 77 4.87 -16.19 -2.45
N LEU A 78 5.03 -15.43 -1.36
CA LEU A 78 5.87 -15.82 -0.24
C LEU A 78 5.40 -17.13 0.40
N ALA A 79 4.09 -17.31 0.57
CA ALA A 79 3.52 -18.56 1.07
C ALA A 79 3.79 -19.74 0.12
N ALA A 80 3.92 -19.48 -1.18
CA ALA A 80 4.29 -20.47 -2.19
C ALA A 80 5.81 -20.68 -2.34
N GLY A 81 6.64 -19.92 -1.59
CA GLY A 81 8.10 -19.97 -1.70
C GLY A 81 8.67 -19.23 -2.92
N ASP A 82 7.86 -18.39 -3.58
CA ASP A 82 8.30 -17.54 -4.68
C ASP A 82 8.78 -16.18 -4.13
N LEU A 83 10.05 -15.87 -4.38
CA LEU A 83 10.73 -14.65 -3.92
C LEU A 83 10.91 -13.62 -5.04
N ALA A 84 10.18 -13.72 -6.15
CA ALA A 84 10.26 -12.74 -7.22
C ALA A 84 9.85 -11.34 -6.73
N ASP A 85 10.61 -10.32 -7.14
CA ASP A 85 10.33 -8.93 -6.78
C ASP A 85 8.98 -8.48 -7.31
N THR A 86 8.22 -7.81 -6.45
CA THR A 86 6.92 -7.22 -6.76
C THR A 86 6.94 -5.73 -6.46
N GLY A 87 6.40 -4.93 -7.38
CA GLY A 87 6.18 -3.51 -7.17
C GLY A 87 4.92 -3.27 -6.36
N TRP A 88 4.92 -2.25 -5.53
CA TRP A 88 3.76 -1.80 -4.78
C TRP A 88 3.56 -0.31 -4.98
N LEU A 89 2.34 0.08 -5.31
CA LEU A 89 1.89 1.47 -5.39
C LEU A 89 1.26 1.87 -4.05
N LEU A 90 1.64 3.04 -3.55
CA LEU A 90 1.26 3.56 -2.24
C LEU A 90 0.81 5.01 -2.35
N TRP A 91 -0.22 5.40 -1.60
CA TRP A 91 -0.70 6.77 -1.55
C TRP A 91 -0.58 7.33 -0.14
N SER A 92 -0.53 8.66 -0.04
CA SER A 92 -0.52 9.38 1.25
C SER A 92 -1.88 9.34 1.95
N ALA A 93 -2.97 9.24 1.19
CA ALA A 93 -4.32 9.00 1.68
C ALA A 93 -4.55 7.49 1.94
N PRO A 94 -5.58 7.11 2.72
CA PRO A 94 -5.81 5.71 3.13
C PRO A 94 -6.42 4.87 1.99
N PHE A 95 -5.72 4.81 0.85
CA PHE A 95 -6.08 3.96 -0.27
C PHE A 95 -5.39 2.61 -0.18
N ARG A 96 -6.02 1.61 -0.79
CA ARG A 96 -5.51 0.24 -0.83
C ARG A 96 -4.22 0.19 -1.64
N PRO A 97 -3.12 -0.38 -1.09
CA PRO A 97 -1.91 -0.65 -1.87
C PRO A 97 -2.20 -1.58 -3.05
N VAL A 98 -1.61 -1.27 -4.21
CA VAL A 98 -1.79 -2.09 -5.42
C VAL A 98 -0.46 -2.75 -5.76
N SER A 99 -0.46 -4.09 -5.85
CA SER A 99 0.69 -4.84 -6.35
C SER A 99 0.75 -4.76 -7.87
N VAL A 100 1.91 -4.41 -8.41
CA VAL A 100 2.15 -4.22 -9.84
C VAL A 100 3.46 -4.89 -10.28
N PRO A 101 3.64 -5.13 -11.60
CA PRO A 101 4.93 -5.55 -12.13
C PRO A 101 6.04 -4.52 -11.84
N VAL A 102 7.28 -4.98 -11.74
CA VAL A 102 8.45 -4.11 -11.47
C VAL A 102 8.58 -3.00 -12.51
N GLU A 103 8.26 -3.30 -13.77
CA GLU A 103 8.32 -2.34 -14.88
C GLU A 103 7.35 -1.18 -14.69
N ALA A 104 6.20 -1.40 -14.03
CA ALA A 104 5.26 -0.32 -13.73
C ALA A 104 5.85 0.67 -12.73
N VAL A 105 6.64 0.18 -11.77
CA VAL A 105 7.37 1.02 -10.79
C VAL A 105 8.46 1.83 -11.48
N GLU A 106 9.19 1.22 -12.41
CA GLU A 106 10.21 1.93 -13.19
C GLU A 106 9.60 3.04 -14.05
N VAL A 107 8.50 2.75 -14.75
CA VAL A 107 7.76 3.76 -15.52
C VAL A 107 7.26 4.88 -14.62
N LEU A 108 6.63 4.57 -13.48
CA LEU A 108 6.15 5.59 -12.54
C LEU A 108 7.29 6.50 -12.04
N ARG A 109 8.44 5.93 -11.69
CA ARG A 109 9.62 6.68 -11.21
C ARG A 109 10.28 7.54 -12.30
N ALA A 110 10.06 7.20 -13.57
CA ALA A 110 10.55 8.00 -14.70
C ALA A 110 9.66 9.22 -15.00
N LEU A 111 8.43 9.26 -14.47
CA LEU A 111 7.53 10.41 -14.60
C LEU A 111 8.02 11.60 -13.78
N ASP A 112 8.03 12.77 -14.40
CA ASP A 112 8.47 14.03 -13.79
C ASP A 112 7.57 15.23 -14.13
N GLY A 113 6.42 14.97 -14.78
CA GLY A 113 5.53 16.02 -15.27
C GLY A 113 6.09 16.84 -16.43
N ARG A 114 7.15 16.37 -17.11
CA ARG A 114 7.78 17.06 -18.25
C ARG A 114 8.00 16.16 -19.46
N ARG A 115 8.29 14.89 -19.24
CA ARG A 115 8.52 13.90 -20.29
C ARG A 115 7.20 13.38 -20.84
N ASP A 116 7.11 13.31 -22.17
CA ASP A 116 6.09 12.52 -22.81
C ASP A 116 6.41 11.03 -22.72
N ALA A 117 5.46 10.19 -23.12
CA ALA A 117 5.62 8.75 -23.06
C ALA A 117 6.75 8.19 -23.95
N ALA A 118 7.27 8.93 -24.94
CA ALA A 118 8.36 8.46 -25.80
C ALA A 118 9.68 8.63 -25.07
N ALA A 119 9.87 9.80 -24.46
CA ALA A 119 11.01 10.08 -23.60
C ALA A 119 11.03 9.15 -22.38
N VAL A 120 9.86 8.80 -21.81
CA VAL A 120 9.77 7.80 -20.72
C VAL A 120 10.20 6.42 -21.23
N ALA A 121 9.70 5.97 -22.40
CA ALA A 121 10.07 4.68 -22.97
C ALA A 121 11.57 4.53 -23.24
N GLU A 122 12.21 5.59 -23.74
CA GLU A 122 13.66 5.64 -23.89
C GLU A 122 14.37 5.56 -22.53
N ALA A 123 13.92 6.31 -21.53
CA ALA A 123 14.53 6.34 -20.20
C ALA A 123 14.50 4.97 -19.49
N VAL A 124 13.42 4.22 -19.64
CA VAL A 124 13.29 2.86 -19.06
C VAL A 124 13.74 1.76 -20.00
N SER A 125 14.22 2.09 -21.21
CA SER A 125 14.65 1.13 -22.24
C SER A 125 13.59 0.06 -22.57
N GLN A 126 12.32 0.47 -22.68
CA GLN A 126 11.18 -0.40 -22.98
C GLN A 126 10.52 -0.03 -24.31
N PRO A 127 9.83 -0.98 -24.99
CA PRO A 127 9.03 -0.66 -26.17
C PRO A 127 7.93 0.36 -25.85
N ARG A 128 7.71 1.32 -26.76
CA ARG A 128 6.71 2.38 -26.56
C ARG A 128 5.31 1.85 -26.27
N GLU A 129 4.87 0.83 -27.01
CA GLU A 129 3.57 0.18 -26.82
C GLU A 129 3.39 -0.40 -25.41
N ARG A 130 4.49 -0.94 -24.84
CA ARG A 130 4.49 -1.49 -23.48
C ARG A 130 4.38 -0.38 -22.45
N VAL A 131 5.08 0.73 -22.66
CA VAL A 131 5.00 1.90 -21.78
C VAL A 131 3.62 2.55 -21.85
N ASP A 132 3.03 2.71 -23.03
CA ASP A 132 1.67 3.25 -23.15
C ASP A 132 0.66 2.42 -22.34
N ALA A 133 0.71 1.09 -22.46
CA ALA A 133 -0.15 0.20 -21.67
C ALA A 133 0.07 0.32 -20.16
N LEU A 134 1.33 0.54 -19.72
CA LEU A 134 1.65 0.76 -18.30
C LEU A 134 1.18 2.13 -17.82
N LEU A 135 1.30 3.18 -18.64
CA LEU A 135 0.81 4.53 -18.30
C LEU A 135 -0.71 4.55 -18.18
N ASP A 136 -1.42 3.92 -19.10
CA ASP A 136 -2.87 3.76 -19.03
C ASP A 136 -3.29 3.04 -17.74
N ALA A 137 -2.57 1.97 -17.37
CA ALA A 137 -2.81 1.26 -16.13
C ALA A 137 -2.54 2.15 -14.90
N LEU A 138 -1.40 2.85 -14.86
CA LEU A 138 -1.06 3.78 -13.77
C LEU A 138 -2.08 4.91 -13.62
N VAL A 139 -2.62 5.45 -14.72
CA VAL A 139 -3.71 6.43 -14.69
C VAL A 139 -4.98 5.80 -14.12
N SER A 140 -5.37 4.61 -14.58
CA SER A 140 -6.58 3.92 -14.09
C SER A 140 -6.51 3.55 -12.61
N TRP A 141 -5.32 3.30 -12.07
CA TRP A 141 -5.08 3.07 -10.65
C TRP A 141 -4.94 4.35 -9.83
N GLY A 142 -4.97 5.54 -10.45
CA GLY A 142 -4.76 6.80 -9.73
C GLY A 142 -3.31 7.04 -9.28
N ALA A 143 -2.35 6.33 -9.88
CA ALA A 143 -0.93 6.44 -9.56
C ALA A 143 -0.23 7.54 -10.36
N ALA A 144 -0.78 7.93 -11.51
CA ALA A 144 -0.28 9.02 -12.35
C ALA A 144 -1.43 9.89 -12.85
N THR A 145 -1.17 11.18 -13.09
CA THR A 145 -2.16 12.14 -13.59
C THR A 145 -1.51 13.16 -14.52
N ALA A 146 -2.30 13.84 -15.35
CA ALA A 146 -1.85 14.94 -16.17
C ALA A 146 -1.12 16.01 -15.34
N ALA A 147 0.00 16.51 -15.87
CA ALA A 147 0.82 17.55 -15.26
C ALA A 147 0.36 18.96 -15.61
#